data_AF-A0A455UB26-F1
#
_entry.id   AF-A0A455UB26-F1
#
_cell.length_a   1.000
_cell.length_b   1.000
_cell.length_c   1.000
_cell.angle_alpha   90.00
_cell.angle_beta   90.00
_cell.angle_gamma   90.00
#
_symmetry.space_group_name_H-M   'P 1'
#
loop_
_entity.id
_entity.type
_entity.pdbx_description
1 polymer ?
#
loop_
_entity_poly.entity_id
_entity_poly.type
_entity_poly.pdbx_seq_one_letter_code
_entity_poly.pdbx_strand_id
1 'polypeptide(L)'
;MFCADMKRPTEASERTGANVVRGMTEQLLVATVDTALMAQNVAVAAESEGLGICYIGGIRNNPQQISDLLRLPAHVYPVFGMCLGYPEHDPEVKPRLSVEAILKEDYYTEDGEQVEAFDTTMQAYYQARSSSNKDTDWSHNLKPLFDNKLRPICAIS
;
A
#
# COMPACT_ATOMS: atom_id res chain seq x y z
N MET A 1 -1.24 13.30 -2.64
CA MET A 1 -2.02 12.08 -2.93
C MET A 1 -1.41 11.44 -4.17
N PHE A 2 -1.33 10.11 -4.21
CA PHE A 2 -0.72 9.38 -5.32
C PHE A 2 -1.82 8.65 -6.09
N CYS A 3 -1.95 8.99 -7.37
CA CYS A 3 -3.00 8.49 -8.26
C CYS A 3 -2.38 7.75 -9.44
N ALA A 4 -2.96 6.60 -9.75
CA ALA A 4 -2.65 5.84 -10.94
C ALA A 4 -3.38 6.47 -12.13
N ASP A 5 -2.67 6.69 -13.23
CA ASP A 5 -3.15 7.49 -14.37
C ASP A 5 -2.92 6.74 -15.68
N MET A 6 -4.00 6.18 -16.21
CA MET A 6 -4.04 5.61 -17.56
C MET A 6 -4.66 6.56 -18.59
N LYS A 7 -5.20 7.70 -18.16
CA LYS A 7 -5.74 8.72 -19.05
C LYS A 7 -4.67 9.26 -19.97
N ARG A 8 -3.54 9.71 -19.42
CA ARG A 8 -2.43 10.28 -20.23
C ARG A 8 -1.89 9.32 -21.29
N PRO A 9 -1.48 8.08 -20.98
CA PRO A 9 -0.95 7.17 -21.98
C PRO A 9 -2.01 6.72 -23.01
N THR A 10 -3.26 6.53 -22.61
CA THR A 10 -4.33 6.15 -23.55
C THR A 10 -4.65 7.28 -24.53
N GLU A 11 -4.81 8.51 -24.06
CA GLU A 11 -5.01 9.68 -24.92
C GLU A 11 -3.83 9.93 -25.86
N ALA A 12 -2.59 9.74 -25.37
CA ALA A 12 -1.41 9.87 -26.21
C ALA A 12 -1.38 8.85 -27.35
N SER A 13 -1.78 7.60 -27.07
CA SER A 13 -1.88 6.54 -28.07
C SER A 13 -2.97 6.83 -29.10
N GLU A 14 -4.15 7.32 -28.68
CA GLU A 14 -5.22 7.70 -29.61
C GLU A 14 -4.78 8.77 -30.62
N ARG A 15 -3.94 9.72 -30.21
CA ARG A 15 -3.41 10.77 -31.11
C ARG A 15 -2.55 10.22 -32.24
N THR A 16 -2.04 9.00 -32.10
CA THR A 16 -1.28 8.30 -33.16
C THR A 16 -2.18 7.57 -34.17
N GLY A 17 -3.50 7.57 -33.95
CA GLY A 17 -4.47 6.80 -34.74
C GLY A 17 -4.66 5.36 -34.24
N ALA A 18 -4.10 4.99 -33.09
CA ALA A 18 -4.27 3.67 -32.50
C ALA A 18 -5.70 3.45 -32.01
N ASN A 19 -6.21 2.21 -32.15
CA ASN A 19 -7.44 1.79 -31.52
C ASN A 19 -7.16 1.37 -30.07
N VAL A 20 -7.42 2.27 -29.12
CA VAL A 20 -7.07 2.05 -27.72
C VAL A 20 -8.13 1.23 -27.00
N VAL A 21 -7.74 0.04 -26.56
CA VAL A 21 -8.53 -0.81 -25.67
C VAL A 21 -8.29 -0.37 -24.22
N ARG A 22 -9.36 -0.17 -23.45
CA ARG A 22 -9.32 0.28 -22.05
C ARG A 22 -9.98 -0.74 -21.13
N GLY A 23 -9.69 -0.66 -19.83
CA GLY A 23 -10.36 -1.47 -18.80
C GLY A 23 -9.73 -2.85 -18.57
N MET A 24 -8.52 -3.08 -19.08
CA MET A 24 -7.78 -4.32 -18.86
C MET A 24 -7.11 -4.31 -17.48
N THR A 25 -7.12 -5.45 -16.78
CA THR A 25 -6.44 -5.62 -15.50
C THR A 25 -4.95 -5.28 -15.57
N GLU A 26 -4.30 -5.55 -16.70
CA GLU A 26 -2.90 -5.19 -16.90
C GLU A 26 -2.65 -3.67 -16.77
N GLN A 27 -3.56 -2.85 -17.31
CA GLN A 27 -3.46 -1.38 -17.21
C GLN A 27 -3.58 -0.91 -15.76
N LEU A 28 -4.40 -1.58 -14.96
CA LEU A 28 -4.50 -1.34 -13.53
C LEU A 28 -3.19 -1.68 -12.82
N LEU A 29 -2.61 -2.84 -13.09
CA LEU A 29 -1.35 -3.27 -12.47
C LEU A 29 -0.21 -2.31 -12.81
N VAL A 30 -0.02 -2.00 -14.11
CA VAL A 30 1.01 -1.07 -14.59
C VAL A 30 0.91 0.28 -13.88
N ALA A 31 -0.27 0.91 -13.92
CA ALA A 31 -0.45 2.22 -13.31
C ALA A 31 -0.31 2.21 -11.78
N THR A 32 -0.71 1.11 -11.12
CA THR A 32 -0.53 0.94 -9.67
C THR A 32 0.95 0.86 -9.31
N VAL A 33 1.70 0.01 -10.01
CA VAL A 33 3.12 -0.25 -9.73
C VAL A 33 3.94 1.01 -9.98
N ASP A 34 3.73 1.71 -11.10
CA ASP A 34 4.39 3.00 -11.38
C ASP A 34 4.17 4.00 -10.24
N THR A 35 2.93 4.09 -9.76
CA THR A 35 2.57 4.98 -8.66
C THR A 35 3.25 4.58 -7.35
N ALA A 36 3.33 3.28 -7.06
CA ALA A 36 3.98 2.74 -5.86
C ALA A 36 5.49 2.99 -5.87
N LEU A 37 6.16 2.78 -7.00
CA LEU A 37 7.60 3.05 -7.14
C LEU A 37 7.92 4.53 -6.96
N MET A 38 7.12 5.41 -7.58
CA MET A 38 7.28 6.85 -7.42
C MET A 38 7.05 7.28 -5.96
N ALA A 39 6.03 6.73 -5.30
CA ALA A 39 5.78 7.03 -3.90
C ALA A 39 6.91 6.57 -2.98
N GLN A 40 7.47 5.38 -3.20
CA GLN A 40 8.55 4.89 -2.37
C GLN A 40 9.83 5.72 -2.54
N ASN A 41 10.11 6.22 -3.74
CA ASN A 41 11.21 7.18 -3.95
C ASN A 41 10.97 8.49 -3.19
N VAL A 42 9.73 9.01 -3.17
CA VAL A 42 9.38 10.19 -2.37
C VAL A 42 9.55 9.92 -0.87
N ALA A 43 9.14 8.74 -0.39
CA ALA A 43 9.29 8.36 1.02
C ALA A 43 10.75 8.37 1.44
N VAL A 44 11.62 7.69 0.68
CA VAL A 44 13.07 7.63 0.97
C VAL A 44 13.71 9.02 0.90
N ALA A 45 13.35 9.84 -0.09
CA ALA A 45 13.86 11.20 -0.20
C ALA A 45 13.41 12.10 0.97
N ALA A 46 12.15 11.98 1.38
CA ALA A 46 11.63 12.74 2.52
C ALA A 46 12.34 12.35 3.83
N GLU A 47 12.52 11.05 4.08
CA GLU A 47 13.24 10.54 5.25
C GLU A 47 14.72 10.98 5.24
N SER A 48 15.37 11.04 4.08
CA SER A 48 16.75 11.55 3.98
C SER A 48 16.90 13.04 4.32
N GLU A 49 15.82 13.81 4.16
CA GLU A 49 15.76 15.24 4.51
C GLU A 49 15.21 15.46 5.95
N GLY A 50 15.08 14.39 6.74
CA GLY A 50 14.62 14.45 8.13
C GLY A 50 13.11 14.59 8.31
N LEU A 51 12.30 14.35 7.26
CA LEU A 51 10.85 14.27 7.38
C LEU A 51 10.41 12.85 7.75
N GLY A 52 9.34 12.74 8.52
CA GLY A 52 8.60 11.50 8.71
C GLY A 52 7.50 11.34 7.67
N ILE A 53 7.18 10.09 7.32
CA ILE A 53 6.15 9.76 6.33
C ILE A 53 5.11 8.79 6.88
N CYS A 54 3.88 8.87 6.37
CA CYS A 54 2.85 7.87 6.65
C CYS A 54 1.96 7.64 5.42
N TYR A 55 1.92 6.39 4.94
CA TYR A 55 1.01 5.98 3.87
C TYR A 55 -0.44 5.87 4.38
N ILE A 56 -1.37 6.51 3.67
CA ILE A 56 -2.79 6.53 4.01
C ILE A 56 -3.57 5.68 3.00
N GLY A 57 -3.64 4.37 3.26
CA GLY A 57 -4.45 3.44 2.47
C GLY A 57 -5.97 3.55 2.71
N GLY A 58 -6.38 4.24 3.79
CA GLY A 58 -7.78 4.42 4.17
C GLY A 58 -8.63 5.20 3.14
N ILE A 59 -7.99 5.96 2.24
CA ILE A 59 -8.71 6.68 1.17
C ILE A 59 -9.49 5.74 0.25
N ARG A 60 -9.07 4.46 0.17
CA ARG A 60 -9.75 3.43 -0.63
C ARG A 60 -11.02 2.87 0.04
N ASN A 61 -11.38 3.36 1.23
CA ASN A 61 -12.65 2.99 1.85
C ASN A 61 -13.84 3.67 1.15
N ASN A 62 -13.65 4.88 0.63
CA ASN A 62 -14.67 5.64 -0.11
C ASN A 62 -14.05 6.26 -1.37
N PRO A 63 -13.59 5.43 -2.33
CA PRO A 63 -12.77 5.91 -3.44
C PRO A 63 -13.54 6.87 -4.36
N GLN A 64 -14.86 6.70 -4.53
CA GLN A 64 -15.69 7.62 -5.32
C GLN A 64 -15.70 9.04 -4.73
N GLN A 65 -15.90 9.18 -3.42
CA GLN A 65 -15.93 10.49 -2.76
C GLN A 65 -14.59 11.22 -2.90
N ILE A 66 -13.48 10.47 -2.84
CA ILE A 66 -12.14 11.03 -3.05
C ILE A 66 -11.94 11.45 -4.51
N SER A 67 -12.37 10.62 -5.47
CA SER A 67 -12.33 10.95 -6.90
C SER A 67 -13.15 12.21 -7.20
N ASP A 68 -14.37 12.32 -6.65
CA ASP A 68 -15.24 13.49 -6.82
C ASP A 68 -14.63 14.75 -6.22
N LEU A 69 -14.10 14.65 -4.99
CA LEU A 69 -13.46 15.75 -4.28
C LEU A 69 -12.26 16.31 -5.06
N LEU A 70 -11.43 15.42 -5.62
CA LEU A 70 -10.28 15.80 -6.43
C LEU A 70 -10.61 16.05 -7.91
N ARG A 71 -11.87 15.86 -8.32
CA ARG A 71 -12.31 15.94 -9.72
C ARG A 71 -11.45 15.08 -10.64
N LEU A 72 -11.14 13.85 -10.19
CA LEU A 72 -10.36 12.92 -10.98
C LEU A 72 -11.13 12.57 -12.27
N PRO A 73 -10.50 12.68 -13.45
CA PRO A 73 -11.12 12.28 -14.69
C PRO A 73 -11.19 10.75 -14.80
N ALA A 74 -11.95 10.27 -15.79
CA ALA A 74 -12.00 8.84 -16.10
C ALA A 74 -10.60 8.28 -16.34
N HIS A 75 -10.38 7.02 -15.92
CA HIS A 75 -9.09 6.32 -16.01
C HIS A 75 -7.96 6.90 -15.14
N VAL A 76 -8.30 7.71 -14.13
CA VAL A 76 -7.40 8.11 -13.05
C VAL A 76 -8.06 7.74 -11.72
N TYR A 77 -7.36 6.99 -10.87
CA TYR A 77 -7.90 6.59 -9.56
C TYR A 77 -6.88 6.76 -8.43
N PRO A 78 -7.34 7.01 -7.20
CA PRO A 78 -6.46 7.25 -6.07
C PRO A 78 -5.94 5.91 -5.50
N VAL A 79 -4.61 5.73 -5.47
CA VAL A 79 -3.98 4.52 -4.93
C VAL A 79 -3.83 4.64 -3.42
N PHE A 80 -3.15 5.69 -2.93
CA PHE A 80 -3.02 6.00 -1.49
C PHE A 80 -2.67 7.47 -1.26
N GLY A 81 -2.90 7.94 -0.03
CA GLY A 81 -2.37 9.21 0.46
C GLY A 81 -0.97 9.01 1.05
N MET A 82 -0.26 10.12 1.25
CA MET A 82 0.98 10.16 2.03
C MET A 82 0.98 11.46 2.82
N CYS A 83 1.15 11.34 4.13
CA CYS A 83 1.46 12.48 4.99
C CYS A 83 2.98 12.62 5.05
N LEU A 84 3.47 13.86 4.94
CA LEU A 84 4.87 14.25 5.07
C LEU A 84 4.96 15.39 6.08
N GLY A 85 5.92 15.35 7.00
CA GLY A 85 6.13 16.43 7.97
C GLY A 85 7.31 16.18 8.88
N TYR A 86 7.67 17.17 9.69
CA TYR A 86 8.72 17.01 10.70
C TYR A 86 8.17 16.23 11.90
N PRO A 87 8.81 15.10 12.26
CA PRO A 87 8.33 14.26 13.35
C PRO A 87 8.54 14.96 14.71
N GLU A 88 7.51 14.94 15.56
CA GLU A 88 7.59 15.35 16.97
C GLU A 88 7.99 14.18 17.89
N HIS A 89 7.83 12.95 17.40
CA HIS A 89 8.10 11.71 18.11
C HIS A 89 8.88 10.74 17.22
N ASP A 90 9.71 9.90 17.85
CA ASP A 90 10.45 8.82 17.20
C ASP A 90 9.86 7.46 17.62
N PRO A 91 8.88 6.92 16.85
CA PRO A 91 8.20 5.69 17.22
C PRO A 91 9.11 4.47 17.02
N GLU A 92 8.95 3.48 17.90
CA GLU A 92 9.68 2.21 17.78
C GLU A 92 9.43 1.51 16.44
N VAL A 93 10.50 0.98 15.86
CA VAL A 93 10.45 0.22 14.61
C VAL A 93 9.72 -1.09 14.83
N LYS A 94 8.58 -1.26 14.15
CA LYS A 94 7.83 -2.52 14.15
C LYS A 94 8.68 -3.64 13.50
N PRO A 95 8.80 -4.83 14.11
CA PRO A 95 9.46 -5.98 13.49
C PRO A 95 8.87 -6.35 12.11
N ARG A 96 9.65 -7.09 11.32
CA ARG A 96 9.27 -7.65 10.02
C ARG A 96 9.47 -9.16 10.03
N LEU A 97 8.79 -9.87 9.13
CA LEU A 97 9.03 -11.29 8.87
C LEU A 97 10.51 -11.53 8.55
N SER A 98 11.00 -12.72 8.87
CA SER A 98 12.37 -13.11 8.56
C SER A 98 12.63 -13.04 7.05
N VAL A 99 13.88 -12.82 6.67
CA VAL A 99 14.26 -12.76 5.26
C VAL A 99 13.93 -14.07 4.55
N GLU A 100 14.10 -15.22 5.21
CA GLU A 100 13.79 -16.56 4.69
C GLU A 100 12.29 -16.78 4.38
N ALA A 101 11.40 -16.06 5.08
CA ALA A 101 9.98 -16.06 4.76
C ALA A 101 9.67 -15.27 3.48
N ILE A 102 10.43 -14.20 3.18
CA ILE A 102 10.14 -13.29 2.07
C ILE A 102 10.95 -13.62 0.80
N LEU A 103 12.24 -13.87 0.95
CA LEU A 103 13.15 -14.22 -0.12
C LEU A 103 13.08 -15.73 -0.36
N LYS A 104 12.68 -16.12 -1.57
CA LYS A 104 12.63 -17.51 -2.02
C LYS A 104 13.61 -17.68 -3.17
N GLU A 105 14.41 -18.73 -3.10
CA GLU A 105 15.37 -19.09 -4.14
C GLU A 105 14.77 -20.21 -5.00
N ASP A 106 14.81 -20.01 -6.32
CA ASP A 106 14.31 -20.90 -7.38
C ASP A 106 12.79 -21.18 -7.39
N TYR A 107 12.18 -21.52 -6.26
CA TYR A 107 10.77 -21.89 -6.15
C TYR A 107 10.16 -21.40 -4.82
N TYR A 108 8.84 -21.26 -4.81
CA TYR A 108 8.11 -20.91 -3.59
C TYR A 108 8.19 -22.07 -2.58
N THR A 109 8.51 -21.75 -1.33
CA THR A 109 8.56 -22.71 -0.22
C THR A 109 7.62 -22.28 0.90
N GLU A 110 7.05 -23.26 1.58
CA GLU A 110 6.25 -23.05 2.79
C GLU A 110 7.08 -22.36 3.88
N ASP A 111 6.44 -21.51 4.68
CA ASP A 111 7.06 -20.63 5.66
C ASP A 111 6.33 -20.61 7.01
N GLY A 112 5.57 -21.67 7.29
CA GLY A 112 4.75 -21.79 8.51
C GLY A 112 5.56 -21.61 9.80
N GLU A 113 6.74 -22.24 9.91
CA GLU A 113 7.60 -22.11 11.09
C GLU A 113 8.09 -20.66 11.30
N GLN A 114 8.40 -19.96 10.21
CA GLN A 114 8.82 -18.56 10.24
C GLN A 114 7.67 -17.64 10.65
N VAL A 115 6.44 -17.94 10.22
CA VAL A 115 5.23 -17.20 10.61
C VAL A 115 4.94 -17.41 12.10
N GLU A 116 5.01 -18.65 12.62
CA GLU A 116 4.81 -18.95 14.05
C GLU A 116 5.87 -18.25 14.94
N ALA A 117 7.13 -18.27 14.51
CA ALA A 117 8.21 -17.54 15.17
C ALA A 117 7.97 -16.02 15.15
N PHE A 118 7.43 -15.50 14.05
CA PHE A 118 7.10 -14.09 13.93
C PHE A 118 5.91 -13.69 14.81
N ASP A 119 4.92 -14.55 14.99
CA ASP A 119 3.82 -14.34 15.93
C ASP A 119 4.33 -14.18 17.37
N THR A 120 5.24 -15.06 17.79
CA THR A 120 5.89 -14.97 19.11
C THR A 120 6.66 -13.64 19.25
N THR A 121 7.40 -13.24 18.21
CA THR A 121 8.16 -11.98 18.17
C THR A 121 7.24 -10.76 18.28
N MET A 122 6.12 -10.79 17.55
CA MET A 122 5.15 -9.70 17.53
C MET A 122 4.37 -9.59 18.83
N GLN A 123 4.04 -10.71 19.48
CA GLN A 123 3.42 -10.71 20.81
C GLN A 123 4.34 -10.05 21.84
N ALA A 124 5.62 -10.44 21.87
CA ALA A 124 6.61 -9.82 22.75
C ALA A 124 6.76 -8.31 22.48
N TYR A 125 6.78 -7.91 21.20
CA TYR A 125 6.83 -6.50 20.82
C TYR A 125 5.61 -5.71 21.33
N TYR A 126 4.39 -6.23 21.16
CA TYR A 126 3.19 -5.54 21.63
C TYR A 126 3.10 -5.47 23.16
N GLN A 127 3.59 -6.47 23.89
CA GLN A 127 3.66 -6.44 25.36
C GLN A 127 4.69 -5.43 25.88
N ALA A 128 5.83 -5.29 25.18
CA ALA A 128 6.89 -4.36 25.56
C ALA A 128 6.58 -2.90 25.20
N ARG A 129 5.65 -2.67 24.26
CA ARG A 129 5.39 -1.33 23.71
C ARG A 129 4.72 -0.40 24.72
N SER A 130 5.42 0.67 25.05
CA SER A 130 5.03 1.70 26.03
C SER A 130 3.65 2.35 25.79
N SER A 131 3.20 2.39 24.54
CA SER A 131 1.97 3.09 24.14
C SER A 131 0.68 2.25 24.23
N SER A 132 0.76 0.91 24.28
CA SER A 132 -0.42 0.04 24.31
C SER A 132 -0.03 -1.42 24.61
N ASN A 133 -0.45 -1.94 25.75
CA ASN A 133 -0.22 -3.33 26.14
C ASN A 133 -1.33 -4.23 25.58
N LYS A 134 -1.20 -4.65 24.32
CA LYS A 134 -2.16 -5.57 23.66
C LYS A 134 -1.60 -6.98 23.68
N ASP A 135 -2.39 -7.93 24.17
CA ASP A 135 -2.08 -9.36 24.06
C ASP A 135 -2.60 -9.89 22.73
N THR A 136 -1.78 -9.74 21.68
CA THR A 136 -2.09 -10.16 20.31
C THR A 136 -0.79 -10.42 19.55
N ASP A 137 -0.85 -11.15 18.44
CA ASP A 137 0.28 -11.46 17.57
C ASP A 137 0.04 -10.91 16.15
N TRP A 138 0.81 -11.33 15.16
CA TRP A 138 0.62 -10.86 13.79
C TRP A 138 -0.61 -11.51 13.13
N SER A 139 -0.74 -12.83 13.21
CA SER A 139 -1.81 -13.61 12.60
C SER A 139 -3.21 -13.20 13.09
N HIS A 140 -3.40 -13.01 14.40
CA HIS A 140 -4.67 -12.55 14.96
C HIS A 140 -5.01 -11.12 14.54
N ASN A 141 -4.01 -10.24 14.39
CA ASN A 141 -4.24 -8.87 13.90
C ASN A 141 -4.68 -8.83 12.43
N LEU A 142 -4.38 -9.87 11.65
CA LEU A 142 -4.81 -9.98 10.25
C LEU A 142 -6.25 -10.46 10.12
N LYS A 143 -6.79 -11.19 11.09
CA LYS A 143 -8.13 -11.78 11.02
C LYS A 143 -9.23 -10.80 10.56
N PRO A 144 -9.35 -9.57 11.09
CA PRO A 144 -10.38 -8.62 10.64
C PRO A 144 -10.24 -8.19 9.18
N LEU A 145 -9.04 -8.33 8.59
CA LEU A 145 -8.77 -7.99 7.20
C LEU A 145 -9.35 -9.01 6.21
N PHE A 146 -9.60 -10.24 6.67
CA PHE A 146 -10.02 -11.35 5.82
C PHE A 146 -11.39 -11.93 6.18
N ASP A 147 -11.87 -11.70 7.41
CA ASP A 147 -13.20 -12.15 7.87
C ASP A 147 -14.37 -11.35 7.27
N ASN A 148 -14.11 -10.19 6.67
CA ASN A 148 -15.13 -9.32 6.06
C ASN A 148 -14.72 -8.89 4.65
N LYS A 149 -15.70 -8.67 3.76
CA LYS A 149 -15.45 -8.04 2.45
C LYS A 149 -14.92 -6.61 2.63
N LEU A 150 -13.61 -6.45 2.62
CA LEU A 150 -12.95 -5.15 2.63
C LEU A 150 -12.88 -4.57 1.22
N ARG A 151 -13.46 -3.36 1.06
CA ARG A 151 -13.33 -2.52 -0.14
C ARG A 151 -13.73 -3.23 -1.44
N PRO A 152 -15.01 -3.61 -1.61
CA PRO A 152 -15.48 -4.37 -2.76
C PRO A 152 -15.42 -3.61 -4.11
N ILE A 153 -15.15 -2.31 -4.08
CA ILE A 153 -15.17 -1.44 -5.26
C ILE A 153 -13.85 -0.68 -5.34
N CYS A 154 -13.10 -0.89 -6.42
CA CYS A 154 -12.06 0.02 -6.85
C CYS A 154 -12.73 1.04 -7.79
N ALA A 155 -12.64 2.35 -7.51
CA ALA A 155 -13.25 3.36 -8.37
C ALA A 155 -12.40 3.54 -9.63
N ILE A 156 -12.54 2.59 -10.56
CA ILE A 156 -12.01 2.68 -11.92
C ILE A 156 -13.22 3.03 -12.80
N SER A 157 -13.72 4.26 -12.67
CA SER A 157 -14.69 4.82 -13.62
C SER A 157 -13.98 5.42 -14.82
#